data_AF-A0A9D4N470-F1
#
_entry.id   AF-A0A9D4N470-F1
#
_cell.length_a   1.000
_cell.length_b   1.000
_cell.length_c   1.000
_cell.angle_alpha   90.00
_cell.angle_beta   90.00
_cell.angle_gamma   90.00
#
_symmetry.space_group_name_H-M   'P 1'
#
loop_
_entity.id
_entity.type
_entity.pdbx_description
1 polymer ?
#
loop_
_entity_poly.entity_id
_entity_poly.type
_entity_poly.pdbx_seq_one_letter_code
_entity_poly.pdbx_strand_id
1 'polypeptide(L)'
;MGSLVPEEVKTSNTKGKKQWLQEQVTKVVDTLFCPYSAPKDAKIYLWRSGHLYCVTVPSKDVGKTIDLIINGEAVRIRVPEDCKTDEAEDGVFSYSLGIVRVAMDFIMFNDAIKSGDIDMITILMKRFIPLFIGLSSYKSKYAIECVNFLTKTECLLLDFESARVKLGLLVNRKGRPGKNKPADMEQENNIRLVKHVIRGLRAGKSDKAMLRISKAAPVISAMVNGLEGSKTHKDRHSRKSISEDISRLGDAIRKIRPFNYQKGRQMNPFKKISSNVIGAVNKDKLKDFIIRHSSRAVNKLAFDDNED
;
A
#
# COMPACT_ATOMS: atom_id res chain seq x y z
N MET A 1 23.67 -13.17 16.37
CA MET A 1 23.18 -12.32 15.28
C MET A 1 24.28 -11.33 14.97
N GLY A 2 24.87 -11.37 13.77
CA GLY A 2 25.91 -10.40 13.40
C GLY A 2 25.28 -9.03 13.26
N SER A 3 25.85 -8.02 13.91
CA SER A 3 25.33 -6.66 13.81
C SER A 3 25.50 -6.12 12.39
N LEU A 4 24.47 -5.42 11.89
CA LEU A 4 24.43 -4.77 10.58
C LEU A 4 25.41 -3.59 10.46
N VAL A 5 25.99 -3.17 11.58
CA VAL A 5 27.00 -2.12 11.64
C VAL A 5 28.38 -2.78 11.61
N PRO A 6 29.24 -2.44 10.63
CA PRO A 6 30.63 -2.91 10.63
C PRO A 6 31.26 -2.66 12.00
N GLU A 7 31.99 -3.63 12.55
CA GLU A 7 32.61 -3.49 13.88
C GLU A 7 33.45 -2.21 14.00
N GLU A 8 34.12 -1.83 12.91
CA GLU A 8 34.86 -0.58 12.74
C GLU A 8 34.02 0.68 13.04
N VAL A 9 32.75 0.67 12.63
CA VAL A 9 31.81 1.77 12.84
C VAL A 9 31.26 1.76 14.26
N LYS A 10 31.09 0.59 14.88
CA LYS A 10 30.69 0.48 16.30
C LYS A 10 31.74 1.05 17.24
N THR A 11 33.01 0.79 16.94
CA THR A 11 34.17 1.30 17.69
C THR A 11 34.53 2.74 17.31
N SER A 12 33.95 3.29 16.26
CA SER A 12 34.23 4.66 15.82
C SER A 12 33.65 5.73 16.77
N ASN A 13 34.25 6.92 16.74
CA ASN A 13 33.74 8.07 17.50
C ASN A 13 32.37 8.55 16.96
N THR A 14 31.71 9.46 17.68
CA THR A 14 30.40 10.02 17.31
C THR A 14 30.37 10.62 15.90
N LYS A 15 31.50 11.09 15.38
CA LYS A 15 31.62 11.64 14.03
C LYS A 15 31.63 10.52 12.97
N GLY A 16 32.36 9.43 13.20
CA GLY A 16 32.40 8.25 12.34
C GLY A 16 31.03 7.56 12.22
N LYS A 17 30.33 7.39 13.35
CA LYS A 17 28.95 6.87 13.37
C LYS A 17 27.98 7.76 12.58
N LYS A 18 28.07 9.08 12.72
CA LYS A 18 27.25 10.04 11.96
C LYS A 18 27.57 10.01 10.46
N GLN A 19 28.84 9.88 10.09
CA GLN A 19 29.25 9.83 8.69
C GLN A 19 28.74 8.55 8.01
N TRP A 20 28.91 7.39 8.65
CA TRP A 20 28.35 6.12 8.16
C TRP A 20 26.82 6.18 8.07
N LEU A 21 26.14 6.72 9.08
CA LEU A 21 24.69 6.94 9.07
C LEU A 21 24.26 7.80 7.87
N GLN A 22 25.00 8.86 7.60
CA GLN A 22 24.72 9.78 6.50
C GLN A 22 24.95 9.13 5.14
N GLU A 23 25.95 8.28 5.00
CA GLU A 23 26.16 7.44 3.80
C GLU A 23 25.01 6.46 3.59
N GLN A 24 24.57 5.74 4.63
CA GLN A 24 23.42 4.83 4.53
C GLN A 24 22.13 5.59 4.19
N VAL A 25 21.88 6.72 4.83
CA VAL A 25 20.69 7.56 4.54
C VAL A 25 20.73 8.13 3.14
N THR A 26 21.92 8.47 2.62
CA THR A 26 22.07 8.94 1.23
C THR A 26 21.75 7.81 0.24
N LYS A 27 22.24 6.59 0.46
CA LYS A 27 21.85 5.40 -0.32
C LYS A 27 20.34 5.15 -0.26
N VAL A 28 19.73 5.31 0.92
CA VAL A 28 18.27 5.18 1.12
C VAL A 28 17.52 6.21 0.29
N VAL A 29 17.92 7.48 0.37
CA VAL A 29 17.35 8.55 -0.44
C VAL A 29 17.53 8.23 -1.91
N ASP A 30 18.71 7.84 -2.38
CA ASP A 30 18.93 7.55 -3.80
C ASP A 30 18.16 6.32 -4.29
N THR A 31 17.85 5.36 -3.43
CA THR A 31 17.04 4.16 -3.76
C THR A 31 15.53 4.43 -3.69
N LEU A 32 15.11 5.38 -2.84
CA LEU A 32 13.72 5.80 -2.65
C LEU A 32 13.31 6.92 -3.61
N PHE A 33 14.24 7.85 -3.89
CA PHE A 33 14.18 8.93 -4.86
C PHE A 33 14.81 8.57 -6.18
N CYS A 34 15.36 7.35 -6.36
CA CYS A 34 15.56 6.81 -7.70
C CYS A 34 14.23 7.05 -8.36
N PRO A 35 14.16 7.99 -9.31
CA PRO A 35 12.93 8.18 -9.99
C PRO A 35 12.68 6.77 -10.50
N TYR A 36 11.48 6.25 -10.27
CA TYR A 36 10.83 5.79 -11.45
C TYR A 36 11.01 6.96 -12.41
N SER A 37 12.08 6.90 -13.23
CA SER A 37 12.26 7.76 -14.36
C SER A 37 10.89 7.61 -14.94
N ALA A 38 10.06 8.65 -14.80
CA ALA A 38 8.71 8.62 -15.35
C ALA A 38 8.98 8.06 -16.71
N PRO A 39 8.52 6.81 -16.98
CA PRO A 39 9.22 6.00 -17.95
C PRO A 39 9.27 6.89 -19.16
N LYS A 40 10.44 7.00 -19.80
CA LYS A 40 10.59 7.82 -21.02
C LYS A 40 9.52 7.47 -22.06
N ASP A 41 8.73 6.44 -21.76
CA ASP A 41 7.55 5.89 -22.33
C ASP A 41 6.39 5.82 -21.28
N ALA A 42 5.23 6.45 -21.52
CA ALA A 42 4.01 6.28 -20.70
C ALA A 42 3.54 4.81 -20.63
N LYS A 43 3.10 4.35 -19.45
CA LYS A 43 2.46 3.03 -19.29
C LYS A 43 0.94 3.14 -19.39
N ILE A 44 0.35 2.43 -20.34
CA ILE A 44 -1.10 2.31 -20.50
C ILE A 44 -1.55 0.95 -20.00
N TYR A 45 -2.53 0.96 -19.10
CA TYR A 45 -3.18 -0.24 -18.60
C TYR A 45 -4.54 -0.42 -19.28
N LEU A 46 -4.76 -1.59 -19.88
CA LEU A 46 -5.96 -1.89 -20.67
C LEU A 46 -6.61 -3.15 -20.13
N TRP A 47 -7.89 -3.06 -19.77
CA TRP A 47 -8.67 -4.23 -19.39
C TRP A 47 -9.40 -4.78 -20.61
N ARG A 48 -9.09 -6.02 -21.00
CA ARG A 48 -9.76 -6.70 -22.13
C ARG A 48 -9.88 -8.18 -21.87
N SER A 49 -11.04 -8.77 -22.19
CA SER A 49 -11.30 -10.21 -22.06
C SER A 49 -10.95 -10.80 -20.68
N GLY A 50 -11.15 -10.03 -19.61
CA GLY A 50 -10.83 -10.45 -18.24
C GLY A 50 -9.36 -10.36 -17.84
N HIS A 51 -8.49 -9.83 -18.71
CA HIS A 51 -7.07 -9.66 -18.45
C HIS A 51 -6.66 -8.18 -18.49
N LEU A 52 -5.71 -7.82 -17.62
CA LEU A 52 -5.08 -6.52 -17.58
C LEU A 52 -3.79 -6.56 -18.42
N TYR A 53 -3.74 -5.77 -19.47
CA TYR A 53 -2.57 -5.60 -20.33
C TYR A 53 -1.86 -4.31 -19.92
N CYS A 54 -0.53 -4.37 -19.77
CA CYS A 54 0.32 -3.20 -19.56
C CYS A 54 1.15 -2.97 -20.81
N VAL A 55 0.97 -1.83 -21.47
CA VAL A 55 1.73 -1.45 -22.66
C VAL A 55 2.56 -0.23 -22.36
N THR A 56 3.85 -0.30 -22.69
CA THR A 56 4.80 0.81 -22.57
C THR A 56 4.82 1.56 -23.90
N VAL A 57 4.56 2.86 -23.86
CA VAL A 57 4.35 3.73 -25.03
C VAL A 57 5.31 4.90 -24.98
N PRO A 58 6.14 5.17 -26.00
CA PRO A 58 7.11 6.26 -25.94
C PRO A 58 6.53 7.62 -25.53
N SER A 59 7.24 8.41 -24.70
CA SER A 59 6.73 9.71 -24.21
C SER A 59 6.51 10.69 -25.35
N LYS A 60 7.20 10.51 -26.48
CA LYS A 60 6.97 11.27 -27.72
C LYS A 60 5.58 11.04 -28.33
N ASP A 61 4.89 9.97 -27.94
CA ASP A 61 3.59 9.57 -28.46
C ASP A 61 2.44 9.87 -27.49
N VAL A 62 2.75 10.47 -26.34
CA VAL A 62 1.79 11.08 -25.41
C VAL A 62 0.95 12.13 -26.15
N GLY A 63 -0.38 12.07 -26.01
CA GLY A 63 -1.34 12.92 -26.71
C GLY A 63 -1.77 12.41 -28.09
N LYS A 64 -1.01 11.48 -28.69
CA LYS A 64 -1.30 10.89 -30.00
C LYS A 64 -2.23 9.69 -29.90
N THR A 65 -2.84 9.34 -31.02
CA THR A 65 -3.55 8.08 -31.17
C THR A 65 -2.59 7.05 -31.74
N ILE A 66 -2.46 5.91 -31.06
CA ILE A 66 -1.61 4.79 -31.47
C ILE A 66 -2.48 3.54 -31.63
N ASP A 67 -2.09 2.67 -32.56
CA ASP A 67 -2.71 1.36 -32.72
C ASP A 67 -1.82 0.33 -31.99
N LEU A 68 -2.35 -0.29 -30.93
CA LEU A 68 -1.66 -1.29 -30.13
C LEU A 68 -2.14 -2.68 -30.50
N ILE A 69 -1.23 -3.58 -30.89
CA ILE A 69 -1.59 -4.96 -31.18
C ILE A 69 -1.70 -5.74 -29.87
N ILE A 70 -2.92 -6.15 -29.51
CA ILE A 70 -3.21 -6.97 -28.32
C ILE A 70 -3.89 -8.26 -28.80
N ASN A 71 -3.26 -9.41 -28.53
CA ASN A 71 -3.71 -10.72 -29.01
C ASN A 71 -3.93 -10.81 -30.53
N GLY A 72 -3.11 -10.12 -31.33
CA GLY A 72 -3.22 -10.13 -32.79
C GLY A 72 -4.23 -9.13 -33.38
N GLU A 73 -4.96 -8.39 -32.54
CA GLU A 73 -5.88 -7.34 -32.99
C GLU A 73 -5.32 -5.94 -32.70
N ALA A 74 -5.45 -5.04 -33.67
CA ALA A 74 -5.11 -3.63 -33.51
C ALA A 74 -6.17 -2.91 -32.66
N VAL A 75 -5.77 -2.42 -31.49
CA VAL A 75 -6.58 -1.63 -30.57
C VAL A 75 -6.13 -0.18 -30.64
N ARG A 76 -6.99 0.68 -31.20
CA ARG A 76 -6.73 2.11 -31.32
C ARG A 76 -6.92 2.81 -29.99
N ILE A 77 -5.85 3.38 -29.44
CA ILE A 77 -5.86 4.04 -28.14
C ILE A 77 -5.23 5.42 -28.26
N ARG A 78 -5.92 6.44 -27.74
CA ARG A 78 -5.32 7.74 -27.51
C ARG A 78 -4.45 7.66 -26.26
N VAL A 79 -3.15 7.84 -26.43
CA VAL A 79 -2.22 7.97 -25.32
C VAL A 79 -2.64 9.22 -24.56
N PRO A 80 -3.09 9.11 -23.30
CA PRO A 80 -3.49 10.28 -22.55
C PRO A 80 -2.28 11.21 -22.47
N GLU A 81 -2.43 12.47 -22.93
CA GLU A 81 -1.56 13.51 -22.40
C GLU A 81 -1.71 13.47 -20.88
N ASP A 82 -0.59 13.43 -20.15
CA ASP A 82 -0.63 13.79 -18.74
C ASP A 82 -1.37 15.11 -18.73
N CYS A 83 -2.60 15.09 -18.22
CA CYS A 83 -3.48 16.22 -18.39
C CYS A 83 -2.78 17.41 -17.73
N LYS A 84 -2.13 18.25 -18.53
CA LYS A 84 -1.85 19.63 -18.19
C LYS A 84 -3.20 20.34 -18.27
N THR A 85 -4.15 19.85 -17.48
CA THR A 85 -5.23 20.72 -17.04
C THR A 85 -4.49 21.80 -16.30
N ASP A 86 -4.60 23.04 -16.76
CA ASP A 86 -4.54 24.15 -15.83
C ASP A 86 -5.48 23.75 -14.68
N GLU A 87 -4.89 23.34 -13.55
CA GLU A 87 -5.56 22.60 -12.46
C GLU A 87 -6.74 23.40 -11.84
N ALA A 88 -6.88 24.65 -12.30
CA ALA A 88 -7.87 25.62 -11.89
C ALA A 88 -9.20 25.57 -12.68
N GLU A 89 -9.31 24.87 -13.82
CA GLU A 89 -10.50 25.06 -14.68
C GLU A 89 -11.67 24.09 -14.39
N ASP A 90 -11.46 22.80 -14.10
CA ASP A 90 -12.55 21.86 -13.72
C ASP A 90 -12.20 21.05 -12.47
N GLY A 91 -12.66 21.52 -11.31
CA GLY A 91 -12.42 20.90 -10.01
C GLY A 91 -13.13 19.55 -9.82
N VAL A 92 -14.27 19.31 -10.48
CA VAL A 92 -15.00 18.02 -10.39
C VAL A 92 -14.25 16.95 -11.17
N PHE A 93 -13.77 17.28 -12.37
CA PHE A 93 -12.97 16.37 -13.19
C PHE A 93 -11.65 16.01 -12.49
N SER A 94 -10.93 17.03 -12.01
CA SER A 94 -9.66 16.82 -11.31
C SER A 94 -9.82 15.96 -10.05
N TYR A 95 -10.84 16.25 -9.23
CA TYR A 95 -11.14 15.44 -8.05
C TYR A 95 -11.46 13.99 -8.38
N SER A 96 -12.32 13.78 -9.39
CA SER A 96 -12.76 12.44 -9.78
C SER A 96 -11.61 11.60 -10.33
N LEU A 97 -10.73 12.21 -11.12
CA LEU A 97 -9.51 11.57 -11.60
C LEU A 97 -8.56 11.24 -10.44
N GLY A 98 -8.43 12.15 -9.47
CA GLY A 98 -7.66 11.93 -8.25
C GLY A 98 -8.17 10.71 -7.46
N ILE A 99 -9.49 10.61 -7.22
CA ILE A 99 -10.09 9.45 -6.55
C ILE A 99 -9.77 8.16 -7.31
N VAL A 100 -9.98 8.13 -8.63
CA VAL A 100 -9.75 6.92 -9.43
C VAL A 100 -8.28 6.50 -9.35
N ARG A 101 -7.33 7.44 -9.45
CA ARG A 101 -5.90 7.15 -9.31
C ARG A 101 -5.57 6.51 -7.97
N VAL A 102 -6.07 7.09 -6.88
CA VAL A 102 -5.87 6.55 -5.52
C VAL A 102 -6.52 5.17 -5.38
N ALA A 103 -7.76 5.01 -5.86
CA ALA A 103 -8.47 3.74 -5.82
C ALA A 103 -7.73 2.65 -6.59
N MET A 104 -7.19 2.95 -7.77
CA MET A 104 -6.38 2.01 -8.55
C MET A 104 -5.13 1.59 -7.81
N ASP A 105 -4.42 2.52 -7.15
CA ASP A 105 -3.22 2.18 -6.35
C ASP A 105 -3.57 1.18 -5.22
N PHE A 106 -4.72 1.35 -4.54
CA PHE A 106 -5.18 0.41 -3.51
C PHE A 106 -5.68 -0.93 -4.07
N ILE A 107 -6.33 -0.93 -5.24
CA ILE A 107 -6.74 -2.17 -5.91
C ILE A 107 -5.50 -2.98 -6.29
N MET A 108 -4.50 -2.34 -6.92
CA MET A 108 -3.22 -2.97 -7.25
C MET A 108 -2.52 -3.51 -6.00
N PHE A 109 -2.54 -2.75 -4.90
CA PHE A 109 -1.96 -3.19 -3.64
C PHE A 109 -2.64 -4.44 -3.08
N ASN A 110 -3.97 -4.47 -3.10
CA ASN A 110 -4.74 -5.62 -2.65
C ASN A 110 -4.53 -6.85 -3.54
N ASP A 111 -4.42 -6.65 -4.85
CA ASP A 111 -4.15 -7.74 -5.78
C ASP A 111 -2.72 -8.27 -5.62
N ALA A 112 -1.73 -7.40 -5.42
CA ALA A 112 -0.35 -7.79 -5.09
C ALA A 112 -0.27 -8.58 -3.77
N ILE A 113 -1.03 -8.18 -2.76
CA ILE A 113 -1.17 -8.95 -1.51
C ILE A 113 -1.72 -10.34 -1.80
N LYS A 114 -2.82 -10.46 -2.55
CA LYS A 114 -3.46 -11.75 -2.84
C LYS A 114 -2.59 -12.66 -3.68
N SER A 115 -1.92 -12.13 -4.70
CA SER A 115 -1.00 -12.87 -5.57
C SER A 115 0.29 -13.27 -4.84
N GLY A 116 0.69 -12.51 -3.81
CA GLY A 116 1.97 -12.69 -3.14
C GLY A 116 3.12 -11.95 -3.85
N ASP A 117 2.80 -10.94 -4.67
CA ASP A 117 3.77 -10.15 -5.41
C ASP A 117 4.42 -9.09 -4.51
N ILE A 118 5.55 -9.49 -3.93
CA ILE A 118 6.34 -8.69 -2.98
C ILE A 118 7.01 -7.49 -3.66
N ASP A 119 7.43 -7.65 -4.91
CA ASP A 119 8.12 -6.58 -5.63
C ASP A 119 7.13 -5.46 -5.94
N MET A 120 5.92 -5.82 -6.38
CA MET A 120 4.84 -4.86 -6.58
C MET A 120 4.44 -4.17 -5.26
N ILE A 121 4.39 -4.89 -4.15
CA ILE A 121 4.16 -4.30 -2.82
C ILE A 121 5.24 -3.27 -2.50
N THR A 122 6.52 -3.61 -2.68
CA THR A 122 7.66 -2.72 -2.45
C THR A 122 7.57 -1.45 -3.31
N ILE A 123 7.21 -1.59 -4.59
CA ILE A 123 6.98 -0.46 -5.50
C ILE A 123 5.84 0.44 -5.02
N LEU A 124 4.71 -0.15 -4.62
CA LEU A 124 3.56 0.58 -4.12
C LEU A 124 3.86 1.28 -2.79
N MET A 125 4.69 0.70 -1.92
CA MET A 125 5.15 1.37 -0.70
C MET A 125 5.93 2.66 -1.01
N LYS A 126 6.80 2.66 -2.04
CA LYS A 126 7.51 3.89 -2.48
C LYS A 126 6.50 4.95 -2.94
N ARG A 127 5.49 4.54 -3.70
CA ARG A 127 4.42 5.41 -4.21
C ARG A 127 3.48 5.92 -3.12
N PHE A 128 3.27 5.14 -2.07
CA PHE A 128 2.40 5.48 -0.94
C PHE A 128 2.97 6.56 -0.02
N ILE A 129 4.30 6.73 0.05
CA ILE A 129 4.92 7.82 0.84
C ILE A 129 4.38 9.20 0.42
N PRO A 130 4.58 9.67 -0.83
CA PRO A 130 4.05 10.96 -1.24
C PRO A 130 2.52 10.98 -1.27
N LEU A 131 1.86 9.86 -1.58
CA LEU A 131 0.40 9.80 -1.54
C LEU A 131 -0.15 10.11 -0.15
N PHE A 132 0.35 9.46 0.90
CA PHE A 132 -0.11 9.67 2.27
C PHE A 132 0.26 11.04 2.83
N ILE A 133 1.36 11.63 2.36
CA ILE A 133 1.71 13.01 2.67
C ILE A 133 0.72 13.97 2.01
N GLY A 134 0.42 13.78 0.72
CA GLY A 134 -0.50 14.62 -0.03
C GLY A 134 -1.95 14.53 0.44
N LEU A 135 -2.40 13.36 0.92
CA LEU A 135 -3.73 13.17 1.50
C LEU A 135 -3.86 13.72 2.92
N SER A 136 -2.75 13.88 3.64
CA SER A 136 -2.76 14.31 5.04
C SER A 136 -1.73 15.40 5.29
N SER A 137 -0.51 15.01 5.65
CA SER A 137 0.58 15.93 5.94
C SER A 137 1.91 15.18 6.08
N TYR A 138 3.01 15.92 6.24
CA TYR A 138 4.33 15.43 6.62
C TYR A 138 4.42 14.85 8.04
N LYS A 139 3.28 14.58 8.69
CA LYS A 139 3.16 13.86 9.97
C LYS A 139 2.43 12.52 9.83
N SER A 140 2.13 12.10 8.59
CA SER A 140 1.40 10.87 8.33
C SER A 140 2.14 9.65 8.87
N LYS A 141 1.52 8.97 9.84
CA LYS A 141 2.05 7.72 10.40
C LYS A 141 2.22 6.64 9.34
N TYR A 142 1.29 6.57 8.38
CA TYR A 142 1.38 5.63 7.28
C TYR A 142 2.59 5.90 6.37
N ALA A 143 2.87 7.17 6.06
CA ALA A 143 4.07 7.52 5.30
C ALA A 143 5.36 7.16 6.08
N ILE A 144 5.37 7.37 7.39
CA ILE A 144 6.49 6.99 8.26
C ILE A 144 6.71 5.47 8.23
N GLU A 145 5.65 4.67 8.33
CA GLU A 145 5.78 3.21 8.27
C GLU A 145 6.27 2.72 6.91
N CYS A 146 5.83 3.33 5.79
CA CYS A 146 6.36 3.01 4.47
C CYS A 146 7.87 3.32 4.37
N VAL A 147 8.31 4.48 4.90
CA VAL A 147 9.74 4.83 4.95
C VAL A 147 10.50 3.82 5.80
N ASN A 148 10.03 3.52 7.02
CA ASN A 148 10.68 2.56 7.91
C ASN A 148 10.81 1.18 7.28
N PHE A 149 9.75 0.70 6.63
CA PHE A 149 9.76 -0.59 5.93
C PHE A 149 10.84 -0.59 4.83
N LEU A 150 10.82 0.40 3.94
CA LEU A 150 11.76 0.46 2.82
C LEU A 150 13.20 0.71 3.27
N THR A 151 13.44 1.58 4.25
CA THR A 151 14.78 1.77 4.83
C THR A 151 15.34 0.45 5.36
N LYS A 152 14.51 -0.36 6.02
CA LYS A 152 14.93 -1.67 6.52
C LYS A 152 15.23 -2.63 5.38
N THR A 153 14.29 -2.82 4.47
CA THR A 153 14.38 -3.89 3.47
C THR A 153 15.26 -3.56 2.28
N GLU A 154 15.37 -2.30 1.89
CA GLU A 154 16.12 -1.90 0.68
C GLU A 154 17.55 -1.45 1.00
N CYS A 155 17.87 -1.17 2.27
CA CYS A 155 19.12 -0.47 2.59
C CYS A 155 19.86 -0.98 3.83
N LEU A 156 19.15 -1.48 4.85
CA LEU A 156 19.79 -1.90 6.09
C LEU A 156 20.02 -3.40 6.18
N LEU A 157 19.00 -4.19 5.85
CA LEU A 157 19.07 -5.63 5.99
C LEU A 157 19.90 -6.26 4.86
N LEU A 158 20.58 -7.36 5.19
CA LEU A 158 21.20 -8.22 4.17
C LEU A 158 20.11 -8.81 3.27
N ASP A 159 20.45 -9.15 2.03
CA ASP A 159 19.48 -9.64 1.03
C ASP A 159 18.59 -10.77 1.55
N PHE A 160 19.17 -11.74 2.26
CA PHE A 160 18.42 -12.85 2.85
C PHE A 160 17.47 -12.40 3.97
N GLU A 161 17.89 -11.48 4.83
CA GLU A 161 17.05 -10.95 5.92
C GLU A 161 15.93 -10.06 5.37
N SER A 162 16.25 -9.24 4.37
CA SER A 162 15.29 -8.45 3.62
C SER A 162 14.23 -9.34 2.98
N ALA A 163 14.66 -10.41 2.29
CA ALA A 163 13.75 -11.38 1.69
C ALA A 163 12.83 -12.01 2.75
N ARG A 164 13.37 -12.39 3.92
CA ARG A 164 12.56 -12.92 5.03
C ARG A 164 11.54 -11.92 5.55
N VAL A 165 11.91 -10.66 5.74
CA VAL A 165 10.98 -9.62 6.20
C VAL A 165 9.89 -9.38 5.17
N LYS A 166 10.27 -9.26 3.90
CA LYS A 166 9.33 -9.07 2.79
C LYS A 166 8.37 -10.24 2.63
N LEU A 167 8.87 -11.48 2.63
CA LEU A 167 8.06 -12.70 2.59
C LEU A 167 7.16 -12.83 3.82
N GLY A 168 7.67 -12.42 4.99
CA GLY A 168 6.94 -12.42 6.26
C GLY A 168 5.80 -11.42 6.33
N LEU A 169 5.67 -10.48 5.38
CA LEU A 169 4.51 -9.59 5.30
C LEU A 169 3.22 -10.32 5.01
N LEU A 170 3.29 -11.49 4.37
CA LEU A 170 2.14 -12.22 3.86
C LEU A 170 2.08 -13.62 4.46
N VAL A 171 0.86 -14.10 4.69
CA VAL A 171 0.60 -15.46 5.17
C VAL A 171 -0.44 -16.12 4.28
N ASN A 172 -0.16 -17.34 3.83
CA ASN A 172 -1.11 -18.18 3.11
C ASN A 172 -1.46 -19.44 3.91
N ARG A 173 -2.32 -19.31 4.93
CA ARG A 173 -2.79 -20.46 5.72
C ARG A 173 -3.48 -21.55 4.89
N LYS A 174 -4.02 -21.20 3.73
CA LYS A 174 -4.77 -22.14 2.88
C LYS A 174 -3.90 -22.85 1.84
N GLY A 175 -2.67 -22.38 1.62
CA GLY A 175 -1.78 -22.91 0.58
C GLY A 175 -2.33 -22.78 -0.85
N ARG A 176 -3.31 -21.91 -1.10
CA ARG A 176 -3.98 -21.76 -2.41
C ARG A 176 -3.60 -20.44 -3.08
N PRO A 177 -3.51 -20.39 -4.42
CA PRO A 177 -3.32 -19.13 -5.15
C PRO A 177 -4.40 -18.10 -4.80
N GLY A 178 -4.01 -16.82 -4.69
CA GLY A 178 -4.94 -15.73 -4.40
C GLY A 178 -5.49 -15.70 -2.97
N LYS A 179 -4.94 -16.50 -2.04
CA LYS A 179 -5.37 -16.59 -0.63
C LYS A 179 -4.34 -16.07 0.37
N ASN A 180 -3.32 -15.39 -0.11
CA ASN A 180 -2.43 -14.60 0.73
C ASN A 180 -3.23 -13.48 1.43
N LYS A 181 -2.81 -13.16 2.66
CA LYS A 181 -3.32 -12.04 3.46
C LYS A 181 -2.16 -11.41 4.23
N PRO A 182 -2.28 -10.15 4.65
CA PRO A 182 -1.27 -9.53 5.50
C PRO A 182 -1.08 -10.32 6.80
N ALA A 183 0.17 -10.54 7.20
CA ALA A 183 0.52 -11.25 8.42
C ALA A 183 -0.07 -10.56 9.67
N ASP A 184 -0.03 -9.23 9.71
CA ASP A 184 -0.62 -8.41 10.77
C ASP A 184 -2.13 -8.66 10.92
N MET A 185 -2.86 -8.69 9.80
CA MET A 185 -4.29 -9.03 9.80
C MET A 185 -4.53 -10.44 10.35
N GLU A 186 -3.63 -11.38 10.08
CA GLU A 186 -3.75 -12.72 10.66
C GLU A 186 -3.47 -12.76 12.15
N GLN A 187 -2.50 -11.98 12.61
CA GLN A 187 -2.22 -11.83 14.02
C GLN A 187 -3.41 -11.17 14.74
N GLU A 188 -4.04 -10.15 14.15
CA GLU A 188 -5.26 -9.53 14.69
C GLU A 188 -6.40 -10.55 14.81
N ASN A 189 -6.59 -11.40 13.79
CA ASN A 189 -7.58 -12.48 13.83
C ASN A 189 -7.30 -13.48 14.95
N ASN A 190 -6.04 -13.89 15.12
CA ASN A 190 -5.64 -14.81 16.20
C ASN A 190 -5.89 -14.18 17.58
N ILE A 191 -5.54 -12.89 17.76
CA ILE A 191 -5.79 -12.16 19.01
C ILE A 191 -7.29 -12.05 19.29
N ARG A 192 -8.09 -11.73 18.26
CA ARG A 192 -9.56 -11.65 18.37
C ARG A 192 -10.15 -12.99 18.80
N LEU A 193 -9.69 -14.10 18.22
CA LEU A 193 -10.09 -15.45 18.60
C LEU A 193 -9.76 -15.76 20.06
N VAL A 194 -8.51 -15.54 20.49
CA VAL A 194 -8.07 -15.78 21.86
C VAL A 194 -8.88 -14.95 22.86
N LYS A 195 -9.10 -13.65 22.58
CA LYS A 195 -9.94 -12.78 23.40
C LYS A 195 -11.38 -13.30 23.51
N HIS A 196 -11.94 -13.81 22.42
CA HIS A 196 -13.30 -14.36 22.43
C HIS A 196 -13.40 -15.60 23.32
N VAL A 197 -12.46 -16.53 23.19
CA VAL A 197 -12.45 -17.77 23.99
C VAL A 197 -12.19 -17.48 25.47
N ILE A 198 -11.28 -16.55 25.81
CA ILE A 198 -11.05 -16.11 27.20
C ILE A 198 -12.30 -15.46 27.81
N ARG A 199 -13.09 -14.69 27.04
CA ARG A 199 -14.36 -14.15 27.52
C ARG A 199 -15.34 -15.25 27.91
N GLY A 200 -15.30 -16.40 27.23
CA GLY A 200 -16.09 -17.59 27.55
C GLY A 200 -15.84 -18.18 28.94
N LEU A 201 -14.66 -17.96 29.54
CA LEU A 201 -14.34 -18.41 30.90
C LEU A 201 -15.15 -17.70 32.00
N ARG A 202 -15.78 -16.56 31.71
CA ARG A 202 -16.56 -15.74 32.66
C ARG A 202 -15.79 -15.47 33.96
N ALA A 203 -16.29 -15.95 35.11
CA ALA A 203 -15.69 -15.74 36.42
C ALA A 203 -14.46 -16.65 36.69
N GLY A 204 -14.25 -17.71 35.89
CA GLY A 204 -13.15 -18.68 36.07
C GLY A 204 -11.81 -18.26 35.46
N LYS A 205 -11.52 -16.96 35.37
CA LYS A 205 -10.28 -16.42 34.78
C LYS A 205 -9.12 -16.50 35.77
N SER A 206 -8.44 -17.63 35.81
CA SER A 206 -7.09 -17.73 36.36
C SER A 206 -6.06 -17.78 35.23
N ASP A 207 -4.81 -17.41 35.49
CA ASP A 207 -3.74 -17.44 34.47
C ASP A 207 -3.59 -18.85 33.85
N LYS A 208 -3.68 -19.88 34.69
CA LYS A 208 -3.65 -21.29 34.24
C LYS A 208 -4.82 -21.61 33.31
N ALA A 209 -6.04 -21.16 33.64
CA ALA A 209 -7.21 -21.37 32.81
C ALA A 209 -7.13 -20.59 31.49
N MET A 210 -6.64 -19.34 31.53
CA MET A 210 -6.44 -18.50 30.35
C MET A 210 -5.38 -19.07 29.40
N LEU A 211 -4.24 -19.53 29.92
CA LEU A 211 -3.20 -20.17 29.11
C LEU A 211 -3.71 -21.47 28.47
N ARG A 212 -4.40 -22.31 29.26
CA ARG A 212 -4.97 -23.57 28.76
C ARG A 212 -5.98 -23.32 27.64
N ILE A 213 -6.89 -22.36 27.82
CA ILE A 213 -7.92 -22.09 26.82
C ILE A 213 -7.36 -21.39 25.58
N SER A 214 -6.34 -20.55 25.73
CA SER A 214 -5.65 -19.90 24.60
C SER A 214 -4.94 -20.93 23.72
N LYS A 215 -4.29 -21.94 24.32
CA LYS A 215 -3.70 -23.08 23.58
C LYS A 215 -4.76 -23.92 22.85
N ALA A 216 -5.95 -24.06 23.43
CA ALA A 216 -7.06 -24.79 22.82
C ALA A 216 -7.82 -23.98 21.74
N ALA A 217 -7.64 -22.66 21.68
CA ALA A 217 -8.43 -21.77 20.82
C ALA A 217 -8.41 -22.15 19.32
N PRO A 218 -7.29 -22.56 18.70
CA PRO A 218 -7.29 -22.99 17.31
C PRO A 218 -8.14 -24.24 17.07
N VAL A 219 -8.10 -25.20 18.01
CA VAL A 219 -8.87 -26.45 17.93
C VAL A 219 -10.37 -26.17 18.09
N ILE A 220 -10.72 -25.32 19.07
CA ILE A 220 -12.11 -24.88 19.28
C ILE A 220 -12.64 -24.19 18.02
N SER A 221 -11.86 -23.29 17.40
CA SER A 221 -12.26 -22.63 16.16
C SER A 221 -12.45 -23.62 15.01
N ALA A 222 -11.57 -24.60 14.87
CA ALA A 222 -11.71 -25.65 13.85
C ALA A 222 -12.99 -26.49 14.04
N MET A 223 -13.30 -26.86 15.29
CA MET A 223 -14.53 -27.59 15.62
C MET A 223 -15.78 -26.75 15.30
N VAL A 224 -15.82 -25.48 15.71
CA VAL A 224 -16.94 -24.58 15.41
C VAL A 224 -17.13 -24.42 13.91
N ASN A 225 -16.06 -24.16 13.16
CA ASN A 225 -16.13 -24.04 11.69
C ASN A 225 -16.63 -25.34 11.02
N GLY A 226 -16.27 -26.51 11.55
CA GLY A 226 -16.78 -27.80 11.07
C GLY A 226 -18.26 -28.00 11.36
N LEU A 227 -18.75 -27.51 12.50
CA LEU A 227 -20.16 -27.58 12.90
C LEU A 227 -21.04 -26.59 12.14
N GLU A 228 -20.56 -25.37 11.91
CA GLU A 228 -21.24 -24.34 11.09
C GLU A 228 -21.45 -24.79 9.64
N GLY A 229 -20.56 -25.63 9.11
CA GLY A 229 -20.75 -26.31 7.82
C GLY A 229 -21.96 -27.26 7.78
N SER A 230 -22.48 -27.69 8.93
CA SER A 230 -23.61 -28.65 9.02
C SER A 230 -24.95 -28.03 9.39
N LYS A 231 -24.99 -26.82 9.97
CA LYS A 231 -26.24 -26.13 10.34
C LYS A 231 -26.07 -24.62 10.26
N THR A 232 -26.57 -24.01 9.19
CA THR A 232 -26.76 -22.55 9.16
C THR A 232 -28.14 -22.22 9.71
N HIS A 233 -28.21 -21.91 11.00
CA HIS A 233 -29.23 -20.98 11.47
C HIS A 233 -28.89 -19.65 10.78
N LYS A 234 -29.59 -19.35 9.68
CA LYS A 234 -29.44 -18.07 8.98
C LYS A 234 -29.87 -17.00 9.97
N ASP A 235 -28.91 -16.35 10.63
CA ASP A 235 -29.18 -15.09 11.31
C ASP A 235 -29.89 -14.18 10.31
N ARG A 236 -31.10 -13.75 10.67
CA ARG A 236 -32.01 -12.94 9.84
C ARG A 236 -31.50 -11.51 9.61
N HIS A 237 -30.21 -11.26 9.80
CA HIS A 237 -29.55 -10.09 9.24
C HIS A 237 -29.29 -10.35 7.76
N SER A 238 -30.36 -10.24 6.98
CA SER A 238 -30.28 -10.00 5.54
C SER A 238 -29.22 -8.92 5.33
N ARG A 239 -28.07 -9.29 4.74
CA ARG A 239 -27.12 -8.31 4.21
C ARG A 239 -27.96 -7.35 3.37
N LYS A 240 -28.04 -6.07 3.75
CA LYS A 240 -28.78 -5.08 2.96
C LYS A 240 -28.23 -5.17 1.54
N SER A 241 -29.13 -5.25 0.57
CA SER A 241 -28.73 -5.44 -0.82
C SER A 241 -27.90 -4.23 -1.25
N ILE A 242 -26.65 -4.47 -1.65
CA ILE A 242 -25.73 -3.45 -2.18
C ILE A 242 -26.19 -3.00 -3.58
N SER A 243 -27.07 -3.76 -4.23
CA SER A 243 -27.54 -3.48 -5.59
C SER A 243 -28.21 -2.11 -5.71
N GLU A 244 -29.00 -1.71 -4.71
CA GLU A 244 -29.70 -0.43 -4.71
C GLU A 244 -28.72 0.74 -4.58
N ASP A 245 -27.71 0.60 -3.71
CA ASP A 245 -26.66 1.61 -3.53
C ASP A 245 -25.80 1.76 -4.79
N ILE A 246 -25.45 0.64 -5.45
CA ILE A 246 -24.73 0.66 -6.73
C ILE A 246 -25.56 1.36 -7.81
N SER A 247 -26.86 1.06 -7.89
CA SER A 247 -27.75 1.72 -8.86
C SER A 247 -27.82 3.22 -8.63
N ARG A 248 -28.04 3.65 -7.38
CA ARG A 248 -28.08 5.07 -6.99
C ARG A 248 -26.77 5.78 -7.28
N LEU A 249 -25.63 5.14 -6.99
CA LEU A 249 -24.32 5.69 -7.30
C LEU A 249 -24.12 5.82 -8.82
N GLY A 250 -24.55 4.82 -9.59
CA GLY A 250 -24.53 4.85 -11.05
C GLY A 250 -25.32 6.02 -11.63
N ASP A 251 -26.53 6.25 -11.13
CA ASP A 251 -27.38 7.36 -11.57
C ASP A 251 -26.79 8.71 -11.18
N ALA A 252 -26.19 8.83 -10.00
CA ALA A 252 -25.48 10.04 -9.58
C ALA A 252 -24.27 10.34 -10.49
N ILE A 253 -23.45 9.31 -10.80
CA ILE A 253 -22.29 9.45 -11.70
C ILE A 253 -22.75 9.83 -13.11
N ARG A 254 -23.81 9.22 -13.63
CA ARG A 254 -24.38 9.56 -14.95
C ARG A 254 -24.87 10.99 -15.03
N LYS A 255 -25.44 11.52 -13.93
CA LYS A 255 -25.92 12.90 -13.85
C LYS A 255 -24.76 13.90 -13.76
N ILE A 256 -23.77 13.62 -12.92
CA ILE A 256 -22.62 14.52 -12.67
C ILE A 256 -21.66 14.53 -13.88
N ARG A 257 -21.53 13.39 -14.59
CA ARG A 257 -20.56 13.18 -15.67
C ARG A 257 -19.14 13.65 -15.26
N PRO A 258 -18.58 13.07 -14.20
CA PRO A 258 -17.33 13.57 -13.59
C PRO A 258 -16.13 13.49 -14.54
N PHE A 259 -16.13 12.54 -15.47
CA PHE A 259 -15.03 12.33 -16.42
C PHE A 259 -15.19 13.09 -17.75
N ASN A 260 -16.24 13.91 -17.87
CA ASN A 260 -16.36 14.85 -18.98
C ASN A 260 -15.88 16.21 -18.52
N TYR A 261 -14.80 16.69 -19.13
CA TYR A 261 -14.22 17.99 -18.79
C TYR A 261 -15.19 19.13 -19.11
N GLN A 262 -15.38 20.04 -18.15
CA GLN A 262 -16.22 21.23 -18.24
C GLN A 262 -15.52 22.42 -17.56
N LYS A 263 -15.10 23.41 -18.36
CA LYS A 263 -14.43 24.62 -17.88
C LYS A 263 -15.30 25.39 -16.88
N GLY A 264 -14.68 25.83 -15.78
CA GLY A 264 -15.30 26.60 -14.69
C GLY A 264 -16.04 25.76 -13.64
N ARG A 265 -16.16 24.43 -13.82
CA ARG A 265 -16.93 23.58 -12.89
C ARG A 265 -16.14 23.35 -11.60
N GLN A 266 -16.75 23.59 -10.44
CA GLN A 266 -16.11 23.45 -9.13
C GLN A 266 -17.05 22.73 -8.14
N MET A 267 -16.49 22.10 -7.11
CA MET A 267 -17.28 21.56 -6.00
C MET A 267 -17.41 22.62 -4.91
N ASN A 268 -18.63 22.89 -4.44
CA ASN A 268 -18.92 23.93 -3.43
C ASN A 268 -18.01 23.90 -2.19
N PRO A 269 -17.64 22.74 -1.60
CA PRO A 269 -16.73 22.71 -0.46
C PRO A 269 -15.24 22.62 -0.81
N PHE A 270 -14.86 22.33 -2.06
CA PHE A 270 -13.47 22.07 -2.43
C PHE A 270 -13.05 22.88 -3.66
N LYS A 271 -12.26 23.93 -3.43
CA LYS A 271 -11.68 24.78 -4.49
C LYS A 271 -10.25 24.30 -4.80
N LYS A 272 -9.90 24.23 -6.09
CA LYS A 272 -8.53 23.93 -6.57
C LYS A 272 -7.98 22.56 -6.10
N ILE A 273 -8.74 21.49 -6.34
CA ILE A 273 -8.23 20.13 -6.12
C ILE A 273 -7.30 19.74 -7.27
N SER A 274 -6.04 19.40 -6.96
CA SER A 274 -5.13 18.80 -7.95
C SER A 274 -5.58 17.38 -8.28
N SER A 275 -5.55 17.04 -9.57
CA SER A 275 -5.80 15.67 -10.06
C SER A 275 -4.64 14.72 -9.73
N ASN A 276 -3.49 15.25 -9.31
CA ASN A 276 -2.31 14.48 -8.97
C ASN A 276 -1.85 14.79 -7.54
N VAL A 277 -2.42 14.07 -6.58
CA VAL A 277 -2.08 14.20 -5.15
C VAL A 277 -0.58 14.03 -4.88
N ILE A 278 0.07 13.10 -5.61
CA ILE A 278 1.52 12.86 -5.49
C ILE A 278 2.31 14.03 -6.07
N GLY A 279 1.90 14.54 -7.24
CA GLY A 279 2.55 15.67 -7.92
C GLY A 279 2.46 16.98 -7.14
N ALA A 280 1.42 17.16 -6.34
CA ALA A 280 1.24 18.33 -5.48
C ALA A 280 2.19 18.37 -4.26
N VAL A 281 2.89 17.27 -3.97
CA VAL A 281 3.84 17.20 -2.84
C VAL A 281 5.14 17.93 -3.19
N ASN A 282 5.56 18.86 -2.31
CA ASN A 282 6.84 19.54 -2.44
C ASN A 282 8.01 18.54 -2.32
N LYS A 283 8.83 18.45 -3.36
CA LYS A 283 9.92 17.47 -3.49
C LYS A 283 11.01 17.64 -2.42
N ASP A 284 11.37 18.88 -2.10
CA ASP A 284 12.43 19.17 -1.11
C ASP A 284 11.99 18.76 0.29
N LYS A 285 10.75 19.12 0.68
CA LYS A 285 10.15 18.71 1.95
C LYS A 285 9.96 17.21 2.04
N LEU A 286 9.63 16.55 0.92
CA LEU A 286 9.56 15.08 0.85
C LEU A 286 10.94 14.46 1.08
N LYS A 287 11.99 15.06 0.53
CA LYS A 287 13.38 14.60 0.72
C LYS A 287 13.80 14.72 2.17
N ASP A 288 13.55 15.87 2.78
CA ASP A 288 13.82 16.09 4.20
C ASP A 288 13.04 15.13 5.10
N PHE A 289 11.78 14.83 4.74
CA PHE A 289 10.96 13.86 5.46
C PHE A 289 11.56 12.45 5.40
N ILE A 290 11.92 11.98 4.21
CA ILE A 290 12.53 10.66 4.03
C ILE A 290 13.86 10.57 4.76
N ILE A 291 14.74 11.58 4.62
CA ILE A 291 16.02 11.65 5.34
C ILE A 291 15.79 11.52 6.85
N ARG A 292 14.94 12.38 7.41
CA ARG A 292 14.67 12.42 8.86
C ARG A 292 14.20 11.08 9.40
N HIS A 293 13.24 10.44 8.72
CA HIS A 293 12.65 9.18 9.18
C HIS A 293 13.56 7.98 8.93
N SER A 294 14.31 7.99 7.82
CA SER A 294 15.35 6.98 7.57
C SER A 294 16.44 7.06 8.62
N SER A 295 16.98 8.25 8.93
CA SER A 295 18.01 8.40 9.98
C SER A 295 17.54 7.89 11.34
N ARG A 296 16.27 8.12 11.70
CA ARG A 296 15.67 7.58 12.93
C ARG A 296 15.61 6.05 12.91
N ALA A 297 15.19 5.46 11.79
CA ALA A 297 15.11 4.01 11.64
C ALA A 297 16.49 3.35 11.72
N VAL A 298 17.50 3.94 11.06
CA VAL A 298 18.89 3.46 11.13
C VAL A 298 19.41 3.57 12.57
N ASN A 299 19.23 4.70 13.24
CA ASN A 299 19.69 4.87 14.62
C ASN A 299 19.13 3.82 15.57
N LYS A 300 17.82 3.53 15.46
CA LYS A 300 17.14 2.52 16.29
C LYS A 300 17.63 1.08 16.02
N LEU A 301 18.16 0.79 14.83
CA LEU A 301 18.60 -0.57 14.48
C LEU A 301 20.10 -0.77 14.64
N ALA A 302 20.87 0.29 14.47
CA ALA A 302 22.33 0.27 14.48
C ALA A 302 22.92 0.47 15.87
N PHE A 303 22.20 1.15 16.77
CA PHE A 303 22.78 1.66 18.02
C PHE A 303 21.91 1.46 19.27
N ASP A 304 20.66 1.00 19.15
CA ASP A 304 19.87 0.51 20.30
C ASP A 304 20.14 -1.00 20.47
N ASP A 305 21.34 -1.35 20.94
CA ASP A 305 21.66 -2.68 21.52
C ASP A 305 21.43 -2.66 23.05
N ASN A 306 20.47 -1.88 23.56
CA ASN A 306 20.07 -1.93 24.96
C ASN A 306 18.70 -2.61 25.08
N GLU A 307 18.71 -3.72 25.82
CA GLU A 307 17.58 -4.57 26.28
C GLU A 307 17.10 -5.65 25.30
N ASP A 308 17.76 -6.82 25.36
CA ASP A 308 17.25 -7.97 26.14
C ASP A 308 18.42 -8.86 26.63
#